data_AF-A0A2V5Q8Q1-F1
#
_entry.id   AF-A0A2V5Q8Q1-F1
#
_cell.length_a   1.000
_cell.length_b   1.000
_cell.length_c   1.000
_cell.angle_alpha   90.00
_cell.angle_beta   90.00
_cell.angle_gamma   90.00
#
_symmetry.space_group_name_H-M   'P 1'
#
loop_
_entity.id
_entity.type
_entity.pdbx_description
1 polymer ?
#
loop_
_entity_poly.entity_id
_entity_poly.type
_entity_poly.pdbx_seq_one_letter_code
_entity_poly.pdbx_strand_id
1 'polypeptide(L)'
;MESLYFVGVAVVALFAFVLAIVFFKFFTTWLRARVANAPVSIGKMIGMSLRKVPVGLIVDNRITAVKAGLDVRSDPLEAHYLAGGDVSHVVLALIAADKAGISLDFNRACAIDLATKGTGKTVLEAVRTSINPKVIDAPNPVMGRATIDGVAQDGIGVKVKARVTVRSHLDRFVGGATEETIIARVGEGIVSAIGSAHSYKEVLENPDRISKTVLAKGLDSNTAFEILSIDIADVDVGDNIGAKLQTEQAEADKRVAQAKAEVRRAAAVAVEQEMRAKTQEMRAKVVEAEALVPQAMADAFRSGNLGIMDYVRMKNVQADTSMRESIAGSEKPSTS
;
A
#
# COMPACT_ATOMS: atom_id res chain seq x y z
N MET A 1 -84.61 7.36 23.44
CA MET A 1 -84.11 8.58 22.75
C MET A 1 -83.18 9.40 23.65
N GLU A 2 -83.42 9.48 24.96
CA GLU A 2 -82.51 10.20 25.88
C GLU A 2 -81.10 9.57 25.96
N SER A 3 -81.00 8.24 25.97
CA SER A 3 -79.71 7.53 25.96
C SER A 3 -78.84 7.84 24.73
N LEU A 4 -79.43 8.02 23.54
CA LEU A 4 -78.70 8.42 22.33
C LEU A 4 -78.20 9.87 22.41
N TYR A 5 -78.96 10.76 23.06
CA TYR A 5 -78.57 12.16 23.26
C TYR A 5 -77.39 12.29 24.23
N PHE A 6 -77.43 11.58 25.37
CA PHE A 6 -76.30 11.55 26.31
C PHE A 6 -75.03 10.94 25.69
N VAL A 7 -75.16 9.90 24.86
CA VAL A 7 -74.03 9.33 24.12
C VAL A 7 -73.49 10.33 23.09
N GLY A 8 -74.35 11.06 22.37
CA GLY A 8 -73.93 12.10 21.42
C GLY A 8 -73.18 13.26 22.11
N VAL A 9 -73.71 13.76 23.24
CA VAL A 9 -73.06 14.80 24.04
C VAL A 9 -71.73 14.31 24.62
N ALA A 10 -71.66 13.07 25.09
CA ALA A 10 -70.43 12.47 25.59
C ALA A 10 -69.35 12.35 24.50
N VAL A 11 -69.72 11.98 23.27
CA VAL A 11 -68.79 11.90 22.13
C VAL A 11 -68.28 13.28 21.72
N VAL A 12 -69.15 14.30 21.68
CA VAL A 12 -68.74 15.68 21.38
C VAL A 12 -67.86 16.25 22.50
N ALA A 13 -68.19 16.01 23.76
CA ALA A 13 -67.38 16.42 24.91
C ALA A 13 -66.01 15.75 24.90
N LEU A 14 -65.94 14.46 24.56
CA LEU A 14 -64.68 13.73 24.41
C LEU A 14 -63.83 14.30 23.25
N PHE A 15 -64.46 14.60 22.11
CA PHE A 15 -63.77 15.21 20.97
C PHE A 15 -63.23 16.62 21.30
N ALA A 16 -64.04 17.44 21.98
CA ALA A 16 -63.62 18.75 22.46
C ALA A 16 -62.48 18.66 23.49
N PHE A 17 -62.53 17.66 24.39
CA PHE A 17 -61.47 17.40 25.37
C PHE A 17 -60.15 17.00 24.71
N VAL A 18 -60.19 16.11 23.71
CA VAL A 18 -59.01 15.73 22.94
C VAL A 18 -58.42 16.92 22.18
N LEU A 19 -59.27 17.73 21.52
CA LEU A 19 -58.83 18.96 20.86
C LEU A 19 -58.20 19.95 21.83
N ALA A 20 -58.75 20.11 23.03
CA ALA A 20 -58.21 20.98 24.06
C ALA A 20 -56.79 20.53 24.50
N ILE A 21 -56.57 19.23 24.70
CA ILE A 21 -55.23 18.69 25.04
C ILE A 21 -54.21 18.97 23.93
N VAL A 22 -54.61 18.75 22.67
CA VAL A 22 -53.74 19.00 21.52
C VAL A 22 -53.39 20.49 21.43
N PHE A 23 -54.38 21.38 21.56
CA PHE A 23 -54.19 22.81 21.55
C PHE A 23 -53.27 23.28 22.69
N PHE A 24 -53.45 22.73 23.90
CA PHE A 24 -52.62 23.07 25.06
C PHE A 24 -51.15 22.70 24.85
N LYS A 25 -50.87 21.55 24.22
CA LYS A 25 -49.49 21.16 23.85
C LYS A 25 -48.84 22.19 22.93
N PHE A 26 -49.51 22.61 21.85
CA PHE A 26 -48.99 23.64 20.95
C PHE A 26 -48.83 25.00 21.63
N PHE A 27 -49.78 25.37 22.51
CA PHE A 27 -49.72 26.61 23.26
C PHE A 27 -48.50 26.69 24.17
N THR A 28 -48.15 25.59 24.87
CA THR A 28 -46.94 25.58 25.72
C THR A 28 -45.64 25.75 24.94
N THR A 29 -45.55 25.16 23.75
CA THR A 29 -44.37 25.27 22.87
C THR A 29 -44.30 26.67 22.23
N TRP A 30 -45.44 27.22 21.83
CA TRP A 30 -45.55 28.60 21.35
C TRP A 30 -45.07 29.61 22.38
N LEU A 31 -45.54 29.47 23.63
CA LEU A 31 -45.20 30.37 24.72
C LEU A 31 -43.70 30.35 25.01
N ARG A 32 -43.09 29.16 25.05
CA ARG A 32 -41.63 29.00 25.19
C ARG A 32 -40.86 29.73 24.10
N ALA A 33 -41.27 29.55 22.83
CA ALA A 33 -40.67 30.24 21.69
C ALA A 33 -40.79 31.77 21.79
N ARG A 34 -41.96 32.26 22.22
CA ARG A 34 -42.25 33.69 22.38
C ARG A 34 -41.41 34.33 23.48
N VAL A 35 -41.31 33.68 24.65
CA VAL A 35 -40.52 34.14 25.80
C VAL A 35 -39.02 34.12 25.48
N ALA A 36 -38.58 33.18 24.66
CA ALA A 36 -37.20 33.10 24.21
C ALA A 36 -36.80 34.12 23.13
N ASN A 37 -37.69 35.04 22.72
CA ASN A 37 -37.50 35.95 21.57
C ASN A 37 -37.31 35.23 20.22
N ALA A 38 -37.79 33.99 20.10
CA ALA A 38 -37.79 33.21 18.86
C ALA A 38 -39.25 32.90 18.43
N PRO A 39 -40.05 33.90 18.02
CA PRO A 39 -41.47 33.69 17.75
C PRO A 39 -41.69 32.75 16.55
N VAL A 40 -42.49 31.69 16.75
CA VAL A 40 -42.96 30.79 15.68
C VAL A 40 -44.49 30.88 15.63
N SER A 41 -45.07 31.10 14.46
CA SER A 41 -46.52 31.27 14.31
C SER A 41 -47.27 29.96 14.60
N ILE A 42 -48.43 30.03 15.26
CA ILE A 42 -49.27 28.85 15.55
C ILE A 42 -49.67 28.13 14.25
N GLY A 43 -50.01 28.87 13.18
CA GLY A 43 -50.28 28.28 11.87
C GLY A 43 -49.10 27.49 11.29
N LYS A 44 -47.85 27.93 11.53
CA LYS A 44 -46.65 27.18 11.10
C LYS A 44 -46.47 25.89 11.91
N MET A 45 -46.76 25.91 13.21
CA MET A 45 -46.70 24.70 14.05
C MET A 45 -47.74 23.64 13.64
N ILE A 46 -48.95 24.08 13.31
CA ILE A 46 -49.99 23.19 12.76
C ILE A 46 -49.53 22.63 11.41
N GLY A 47 -48.95 23.46 10.53
CA GLY A 47 -48.38 23.05 9.26
C GLY A 47 -47.28 21.99 9.41
N MET A 48 -46.32 22.20 10.31
CA MET A 48 -45.26 21.24 10.64
C MET A 48 -45.84 19.90 11.13
N SER A 49 -46.85 19.95 12.01
CA SER A 49 -47.51 18.75 12.51
C SER A 49 -48.22 17.96 11.40
N LEU A 50 -48.81 18.64 10.41
CA LEU A 50 -49.46 17.99 9.27
C LEU A 50 -48.43 17.33 8.34
N ARG A 51 -47.24 17.90 8.20
CA ARG A 51 -46.10 17.32 7.47
C ARG A 51 -45.34 16.25 8.27
N LYS A 52 -45.85 15.84 9.44
CA LYS A 52 -45.23 14.88 10.37
C LYS A 52 -43.85 15.31 10.89
N VAL A 53 -43.59 16.61 10.98
CA VAL A 53 -42.36 17.16 11.57
C VAL A 53 -42.57 17.38 13.08
N PRO A 54 -41.64 16.94 13.95
CA PRO A 54 -41.76 17.13 15.39
C PRO A 54 -41.56 18.60 15.74
N VAL A 55 -42.66 19.29 16.03
CA VAL A 55 -42.68 20.74 16.34
C VAL A 55 -41.78 21.10 17.52
N GLY A 56 -41.74 20.26 18.57
CA GLY A 56 -40.90 20.49 19.74
C GLY A 56 -39.41 20.60 19.36
N LEU A 57 -38.92 19.64 18.58
CA LEU A 57 -37.52 19.60 18.14
C LEU A 57 -37.12 20.87 17.37
N ILE A 58 -37.95 21.31 16.42
CA ILE A 58 -37.66 22.49 15.59
C ILE A 58 -37.69 23.77 16.43
N VAL A 59 -38.67 23.90 17.33
CA VAL A 59 -38.80 25.08 18.19
C VAL A 59 -37.65 25.15 19.20
N ASP A 60 -37.31 24.05 19.86
CA ASP A 60 -36.23 24.01 20.85
C ASP A 60 -34.86 24.30 20.21
N ASN A 61 -34.59 23.74 19.03
CA ASN A 61 -33.37 24.06 18.27
C ASN A 61 -33.35 25.52 17.80
N ARG A 62 -34.48 26.08 17.38
CA ARG A 62 -34.56 27.50 17.02
C ARG A 62 -34.34 28.42 18.20
N ILE A 63 -34.93 28.11 19.36
CA ILE A 63 -34.68 28.84 20.61
C ILE A 63 -33.17 28.84 20.91
N THR A 64 -32.52 27.69 20.78
CA THR A 64 -31.09 27.53 21.03
C THR A 64 -30.25 28.39 20.06
N ALA A 65 -30.57 28.36 18.76
CA ALA A 65 -29.89 29.19 17.76
C ALA A 65 -30.02 30.69 18.04
N VAL A 66 -31.25 31.18 18.27
CA VAL A 66 -31.53 32.60 18.52
C VAL A 66 -30.87 33.08 19.82
N LYS A 67 -30.89 32.27 20.88
CA LYS A 67 -30.21 32.58 22.15
C LYS A 67 -28.69 32.63 22.01
N ALA A 68 -28.12 31.89 21.06
CA ALA A 68 -26.70 31.95 20.74
C ALA A 68 -26.32 33.15 19.86
N GLY A 69 -27.30 33.91 19.35
CA GLY A 69 -27.11 35.07 18.47
C GLY A 69 -27.27 34.78 16.98
N LEU A 70 -27.71 33.57 16.62
CA LEU A 70 -27.91 33.16 15.22
C LEU A 70 -29.37 33.33 14.80
N ASP A 71 -29.62 34.11 13.75
CA ASP A 71 -30.97 34.25 13.18
C ASP A 71 -31.27 33.13 12.19
N VAL A 72 -31.74 32.00 12.71
CA VAL A 72 -32.18 30.87 11.89
C VAL A 72 -33.70 30.83 11.79
N ARG A 73 -34.20 30.87 10.55
CA ARG A 73 -35.63 30.76 10.24
C ARG A 73 -36.14 29.34 10.50
N SER A 74 -37.41 29.21 10.88
CA SER A 74 -38.04 27.90 11.10
C SER A 74 -38.19 27.08 9.82
N ASP A 75 -38.41 27.73 8.67
CA ASP A 75 -38.74 27.03 7.42
C ASP A 75 -37.53 26.23 6.87
N PRO A 76 -36.28 26.75 6.87
CA PRO A 76 -35.09 25.96 6.53
C PRO A 76 -34.81 24.80 7.49
N LEU A 77 -35.05 24.98 8.79
CA LEU A 77 -34.90 23.91 9.80
C LEU A 77 -35.90 22.77 9.53
N GLU A 78 -37.14 23.12 9.20
CA GLU A 78 -38.16 22.16 8.78
C GLU A 78 -37.77 21.45 7.49
N ALA A 79 -37.32 22.18 6.47
CA ALA A 79 -36.92 21.63 5.19
C ALA A 79 -35.75 20.63 5.35
N HIS A 80 -34.77 20.95 6.20
CA HIS A 80 -33.64 20.07 6.50
C HIS A 80 -34.08 18.77 7.20
N TYR A 81 -35.00 18.88 8.16
CA TYR A 81 -35.58 17.70 8.83
C TYR A 81 -36.33 16.80 7.84
N LEU A 82 -37.11 17.39 6.92
CA LEU A 82 -37.84 16.66 5.88
C LEU A 82 -36.90 16.02 4.86
N ALA A 83 -35.74 16.61 4.58
CA ALA A 83 -34.66 15.99 3.81
C ALA A 83 -33.98 14.83 4.57
N GLY A 84 -34.34 14.61 5.84
CA GLY A 84 -33.85 13.54 6.69
C GLY A 84 -32.50 13.85 7.34
N GLY A 85 -32.14 15.12 7.48
CA GLY A 85 -30.97 15.54 8.25
C GLY A 85 -31.26 15.74 9.74
N ASP A 86 -30.21 15.90 10.53
CA ASP A 86 -30.27 16.19 11.95
C ASP A 86 -30.13 17.69 12.23
N VAL A 87 -31.27 18.30 12.54
CA VAL A 87 -31.37 19.73 12.87
C VAL A 87 -30.57 20.10 14.11
N SER A 88 -30.45 19.19 15.09
CA SER A 88 -29.78 19.48 16.35
C SER A 88 -28.27 19.56 16.17
N HIS A 89 -27.70 18.63 15.39
CA HIS A 89 -26.28 18.66 15.07
C HIS A 89 -25.90 19.89 14.24
N VAL A 90 -26.73 20.28 13.27
CA VAL A 90 -26.51 21.49 12.46
C VAL A 90 -26.52 22.76 13.31
N VAL A 91 -27.54 22.94 14.18
CA VAL A 91 -27.61 24.14 15.03
C VAL A 91 -26.43 24.21 16.01
N LEU A 92 -26.06 23.10 16.64
CA LEU A 92 -24.90 23.06 17.54
C LEU A 92 -23.59 23.34 16.79
N ALA A 93 -23.45 22.83 15.57
CA ALA A 93 -22.28 23.08 14.72
C ALA A 93 -22.18 24.57 14.33
N LEU A 94 -23.29 25.20 13.96
CA LEU A 94 -23.33 26.63 13.64
C LEU A 94 -22.97 27.50 14.85
N ILE A 95 -23.48 27.16 16.04
CA ILE A 95 -23.12 27.86 17.29
C ILE A 95 -21.63 27.71 17.58
N ALA A 96 -21.09 26.50 17.46
CA ALA A 96 -19.66 26.26 17.68
C ALA A 96 -18.79 27.03 16.69
N ALA A 97 -19.19 27.08 15.41
CA ALA A 97 -18.49 27.84 14.37
C ALA A 97 -18.51 29.35 14.65
N ASP A 98 -19.68 29.91 14.98
CA ASP A 98 -19.85 31.33 15.32
C ASP A 98 -18.96 31.74 16.51
N LYS A 99 -18.98 30.96 17.59
CA LYS A 99 -18.15 31.25 18.78
C LYS A 99 -16.66 31.09 18.54
N ALA A 100 -16.26 30.28 17.56
CA ALA A 100 -14.87 30.12 17.14
C ALA A 100 -14.45 31.10 16.03
N GLY A 101 -15.34 31.97 15.55
CA GLY A 101 -15.05 32.92 14.47
C GLY A 101 -14.91 32.27 13.09
N ILE A 102 -15.48 31.08 12.89
CA ILE A 102 -15.44 30.34 11.62
C ILE A 102 -16.72 30.65 10.84
N SER A 103 -16.59 31.12 9.60
CA SER A 103 -17.73 31.39 8.72
C SER A 103 -18.34 30.08 8.22
N LEU A 104 -19.49 29.68 8.77
CA LEU A 104 -20.26 28.52 8.32
C LEU A 104 -21.70 28.94 8.02
N ASP A 105 -22.10 28.86 6.75
CA ASP A 105 -23.48 29.13 6.35
C ASP A 105 -24.42 27.96 6.70
N PHE A 106 -25.69 28.27 6.97
CA PHE A 106 -26.70 27.27 7.30
C PHE A 106 -26.84 26.20 6.20
N ASN A 107 -26.89 26.62 4.92
CA ASN A 107 -27.05 25.66 3.81
C ASN A 107 -25.84 24.74 3.69
N ARG A 108 -24.65 25.25 4.03
CA ARG A 108 -23.42 24.46 4.01
C ARG A 108 -23.37 23.46 5.15
N ALA A 109 -23.77 23.88 6.36
CA ALA A 109 -23.91 22.96 7.49
C ALA A 109 -24.91 21.84 7.17
N CYS A 110 -26.04 22.16 6.54
CA CYS A 110 -27.00 21.18 6.05
C CYS A 110 -26.41 20.23 5.00
N ALA A 111 -25.64 20.75 4.04
CA ALA A 111 -24.97 19.93 3.03
C ALA A 111 -23.96 18.95 3.64
N ILE A 112 -23.18 19.40 4.63
CA ILE A 112 -22.25 18.52 5.36
C ILE A 112 -23.04 17.44 6.11
N ASP A 113 -24.14 17.80 6.77
CA ASP A 113 -24.95 16.84 7.54
C ASP A 113 -25.48 15.71 6.66
N LEU A 114 -26.12 16.08 5.55
CA LEU A 114 -26.68 15.14 4.58
C LEU A 114 -25.59 14.26 3.96
N ALA A 115 -24.41 14.82 3.68
CA ALA A 115 -23.28 14.06 3.15
C ALA A 115 -22.69 13.08 4.16
N THR A 116 -22.71 13.41 5.46
CA THR A 116 -22.18 12.54 6.53
C THR A 116 -23.15 11.44 6.97
N LYS A 117 -24.40 11.49 6.51
CA LYS A 117 -25.44 10.54 6.90
C LYS A 117 -25.01 9.09 6.59
N GLY A 118 -24.95 8.25 7.62
CA GLY A 118 -24.56 6.85 7.52
C GLY A 118 -23.05 6.58 7.58
N THR A 119 -22.20 7.60 7.66
CA THR A 119 -20.73 7.46 7.73
C THR A 119 -20.17 7.45 9.15
N GLY A 120 -21.02 7.54 10.16
CA GLY A 120 -20.64 7.65 11.58
C GLY A 120 -20.05 9.01 11.99
N LYS A 121 -19.83 9.92 11.03
CA LYS A 121 -19.34 11.28 11.23
C LYS A 121 -20.51 12.26 11.33
N THR A 122 -20.30 13.40 11.98
CA THR A 122 -21.32 14.46 12.11
C THR A 122 -20.75 15.83 11.73
N VAL A 123 -21.62 16.78 11.36
CA VAL A 123 -21.22 18.18 11.12
C VAL A 123 -20.57 18.79 12.35
N LEU A 124 -21.09 18.46 13.54
CA LEU A 124 -20.57 18.96 14.79
C LEU A 124 -19.13 18.51 15.01
N GLU A 125 -18.82 17.25 14.71
CA GLU A 125 -17.46 16.72 14.76
C GLU A 125 -16.54 17.43 13.75
N ALA A 126 -17.02 17.68 12.52
CA ALA A 126 -16.27 18.42 11.51
C ALA A 126 -15.91 19.84 11.98
N VAL A 127 -16.87 20.57 12.57
CA VAL A 127 -16.61 21.91 13.14
C VAL A 127 -15.68 21.82 14.33
N ARG A 128 -15.88 20.88 15.24
CA ARG A 128 -14.99 20.68 16.40
C ARG A 128 -13.56 20.39 15.99
N THR A 129 -13.36 19.58 14.96
CA THR A 129 -12.03 19.26 14.41
C THR A 129 -11.41 20.46 13.68
N SER A 130 -12.23 21.39 13.18
CA SER A 130 -11.74 22.66 12.63
C SER A 130 -11.26 23.62 13.73
N ILE A 131 -11.91 23.61 14.90
CA ILE A 131 -11.55 24.45 16.07
C ILE A 131 -10.36 23.86 16.82
N ASN A 132 -10.42 22.56 17.10
CA ASN A 132 -9.41 21.80 17.81
C ASN A 132 -8.82 20.77 16.86
N PRO A 133 -7.62 21.02 16.31
CA PRO A 133 -6.96 20.09 15.41
C PRO A 133 -6.83 18.70 16.03
N LYS A 134 -7.01 17.67 15.19
CA LYS A 134 -6.90 16.27 15.58
C LYS A 134 -5.55 15.73 15.13
N VAL A 135 -4.91 14.91 15.97
CA VAL A 135 -3.67 14.21 15.63
C VAL A 135 -4.02 12.82 15.11
N ILE A 136 -3.42 12.46 13.97
CA ILE A 136 -3.58 11.17 13.31
C ILE A 136 -2.20 10.53 13.18
N ASP A 137 -2.04 9.31 13.66
CA ASP A 137 -0.79 8.56 13.48
C ASP A 137 -0.69 7.99 12.06
N ALA A 138 0.47 8.16 11.43
CA ALA A 138 0.82 7.64 10.11
C ALA A 138 2.09 6.75 10.24
N PRO A 139 1.98 5.42 10.07
CA PRO A 139 0.79 4.65 9.68
C PRO A 139 -0.19 4.43 10.85
N ASN A 140 -1.46 4.23 10.53
CA ASN A 140 -2.48 3.95 11.55
C ASN A 140 -2.22 2.56 12.18
N PRO A 141 -2.17 2.42 13.52
CA PRO A 141 -1.97 1.14 14.21
C PRO A 141 -2.96 0.04 13.79
N VAL A 142 -4.16 0.42 13.36
CA VAL A 142 -5.21 -0.50 12.90
C VAL A 142 -4.90 -1.10 11.52
N MET A 143 -4.10 -0.43 10.70
CA MET A 143 -3.76 -0.87 9.33
C MET A 143 -2.65 -1.93 9.26
N GLY A 144 -2.20 -2.46 10.41
CA GLY A 144 -1.28 -3.61 10.48
C GLY A 144 0.20 -3.30 10.19
N ARG A 145 0.53 -2.09 9.71
CA ARG A 145 1.92 -1.61 9.60
C ARG A 145 2.23 -0.65 10.75
N ALA A 146 3.31 -0.93 11.48
CA ALA A 146 3.72 -0.11 12.62
C ALA A 146 4.61 1.09 12.22
N THR A 147 5.27 1.02 11.06
CA THR A 147 6.21 2.03 10.56
C THR A 147 6.05 2.25 9.06
N ILE A 148 6.45 3.44 8.60
CA ILE A 148 6.68 3.75 7.20
C ILE A 148 8.13 3.41 6.91
N ASP A 149 8.36 2.43 6.04
CA ASP A 149 9.70 1.94 5.73
C ASP A 149 10.16 2.55 4.40
N GLY A 150 11.38 3.11 4.38
CA GLY A 150 12.05 3.64 3.20
C GLY A 150 13.51 3.21 3.15
N VAL A 151 14.16 3.36 1.99
CA VAL A 151 15.59 3.03 1.80
C VAL A 151 16.29 4.27 1.28
N ALA A 152 17.37 4.69 1.94
CA ALA A 152 18.19 5.81 1.47
C ALA A 152 19.11 5.39 0.32
N GLN A 153 19.75 6.35 -0.36
CA GLN A 153 20.62 6.08 -1.51
C GLN A 153 21.86 5.22 -1.16
N ASP A 154 22.26 5.20 0.11
CA ASP A 154 23.33 4.33 0.62
C ASP A 154 22.89 2.88 0.86
N GLY A 155 21.63 2.54 0.56
CA GLY A 155 21.09 1.18 0.64
C GLY A 155 20.67 0.76 2.05
N ILE A 156 20.66 1.69 3.02
CA ILE A 156 20.24 1.42 4.39
C ILE A 156 18.75 1.76 4.55
N GLY A 157 17.99 0.82 5.12
CA GLY A 157 16.59 1.01 5.46
C GLY A 157 16.41 1.95 6.64
N VAL A 158 15.38 2.79 6.60
CA VAL A 158 14.96 3.67 7.69
C VAL A 158 13.46 3.47 7.91
N LYS A 159 13.07 3.28 9.17
CA LYS A 159 11.68 3.10 9.58
C LYS A 159 11.25 4.33 10.35
N VAL A 160 10.13 4.94 9.93
CA VAL A 160 9.67 6.21 10.47
C VAL A 160 8.23 6.10 10.95
N LYS A 161 7.93 6.72 12.10
CA LYS A 161 6.56 6.96 12.55
C LYS A 161 6.30 8.45 12.53
N ALA A 162 5.19 8.86 11.92
CA ALA A 162 4.80 10.26 11.83
C ALA A 162 3.45 10.50 12.52
N ARG A 163 3.27 11.70 13.05
CA ARG A 163 2.03 12.24 13.58
C ARG A 163 1.61 13.41 12.73
N VAL A 164 0.42 13.33 12.15
CA VAL A 164 -0.12 14.36 11.28
C VAL A 164 -1.18 15.11 12.06
N THR A 165 -0.97 16.40 12.28
CA THR A 165 -1.97 17.28 12.90
C THR A 165 -2.83 17.86 11.79
N VAL A 166 -4.12 17.52 11.79
CA VAL A 166 -5.06 17.95 10.76
C VAL A 166 -6.21 18.77 11.36
N ARG A 167 -6.71 19.72 10.59
CA ARG A 167 -7.98 20.41 10.85
C ARG A 167 -8.96 20.11 9.72
N SER A 168 -10.26 20.11 10.01
CA SER A 168 -11.26 19.94 8.94
C SER A 168 -11.39 21.22 8.11
N HIS A 169 -11.36 21.05 6.79
CA HIS A 169 -11.62 22.11 5.83
C HIS A 169 -13.10 22.07 5.46
N LEU A 170 -13.93 22.85 6.17
CA LEU A 170 -15.40 22.81 6.03
C LEU A 170 -15.85 23.03 4.58
N ASP A 171 -15.08 23.77 3.78
CA ASP A 171 -15.47 24.00 2.39
C ASP A 171 -15.37 22.77 1.49
N ARG A 172 -14.39 21.90 1.75
CA ARG A 172 -14.06 20.72 0.96
C ARG A 172 -14.44 19.43 1.68
N PHE A 173 -15.18 19.54 2.78
CA PHE A 173 -15.54 18.40 3.61
C PHE A 173 -16.50 17.44 2.91
N VAL A 174 -17.38 17.96 2.05
CA VAL A 174 -18.28 17.15 1.22
C VAL A 174 -17.57 16.73 -0.06
N GLY A 175 -17.43 15.43 -0.27
CA GLY A 175 -16.77 14.86 -1.46
C GLY A 175 -15.23 14.89 -1.44
N GLY A 176 -14.62 15.45 -0.40
CA GLY A 176 -13.18 15.42 -0.19
C GLY A 176 -12.69 14.05 0.26
N ALA A 177 -11.42 13.75 -0.02
CA ALA A 177 -10.81 12.51 0.43
C ALA A 177 -10.70 12.45 1.97
N THR A 178 -10.79 11.23 2.51
CA THR A 178 -10.82 10.95 3.95
C THR A 178 -9.42 10.85 4.58
N GLU A 179 -9.38 10.64 5.90
CA GLU A 179 -8.15 10.47 6.69
C GLU A 179 -7.20 9.41 6.10
N GLU A 180 -7.75 8.30 5.59
CA GLU A 180 -6.97 7.22 4.97
C GLU A 180 -6.14 7.69 3.77
N THR A 181 -6.71 8.58 2.95
CA THR A 181 -6.00 9.13 1.79
C THR A 181 -4.87 10.05 2.23
N ILE A 182 -5.06 10.82 3.30
CA ILE A 182 -4.01 11.67 3.88
C ILE A 182 -2.87 10.82 4.41
N ILE A 183 -3.17 9.76 5.18
CA ILE A 183 -2.15 8.84 5.70
C ILE A 183 -1.35 8.21 4.55
N ALA A 184 -2.02 7.76 3.49
CA ALA A 184 -1.35 7.17 2.33
C ALA A 184 -0.44 8.18 1.60
N ARG A 185 -0.93 9.41 1.35
CA ARG A 185 -0.15 10.47 0.69
C ARG A 185 1.03 10.95 1.53
N VAL A 186 0.84 11.09 2.85
CA VAL A 186 1.92 11.43 3.78
C VAL A 186 2.94 10.30 3.83
N GLY A 187 2.48 9.03 3.85
CA GLY A 187 3.33 7.86 3.76
C GLY A 187 4.19 7.86 2.49
N GLU A 188 3.58 8.05 1.33
CA GLU A 188 4.28 8.18 0.05
C GLU A 188 5.30 9.32 0.06
N GLY A 189 4.88 10.48 0.59
CA GLY A 189 5.74 11.65 0.74
C GLY A 189 6.99 11.35 1.58
N ILE A 190 6.81 10.68 2.72
CA ILE A 190 7.89 10.30 3.63
C ILE A 190 8.83 9.29 2.95
N VAL A 191 8.30 8.24 2.30
CA VAL A 191 9.12 7.26 1.57
C VAL A 191 9.94 7.94 0.47
N SER A 192 9.32 8.85 -0.28
CA SER A 192 10.00 9.64 -1.31
C SER A 192 11.10 10.54 -0.73
N ALA A 193 10.87 11.16 0.43
CA ALA A 193 11.86 11.99 1.10
C ALA A 193 13.06 11.17 1.60
N ILE A 194 12.82 9.99 2.19
CA ILE A 194 13.87 9.06 2.62
C ILE A 194 14.69 8.59 1.42
N GLY A 195 14.03 8.18 0.32
CA GLY A 195 14.70 7.74 -0.91
C GLY A 195 15.52 8.81 -1.62
N SER A 196 15.19 10.08 -1.38
CA SER A 196 15.98 11.22 -1.91
C SER A 196 17.21 11.57 -1.07
N ALA A 197 17.33 11.06 0.16
CA ALA A 197 18.46 11.33 1.04
C ALA A 197 19.70 10.55 0.57
N HIS A 198 20.87 11.19 0.63
CA HIS A 198 22.13 10.57 0.23
C HIS A 198 22.56 9.47 1.20
N SER A 199 22.26 9.64 2.49
CA SER A 199 22.57 8.65 3.52
C SER A 199 21.52 8.61 4.63
N TYR A 200 21.35 7.45 5.27
CA TYR A 200 20.48 7.32 6.45
C TYR A 200 20.85 8.27 7.59
N LYS A 201 22.14 8.65 7.71
CA LYS A 201 22.63 9.58 8.73
C LYS A 201 21.97 10.96 8.59
N GLU A 202 21.77 11.41 7.36
CA GLU A 202 21.14 12.70 7.08
C GLU A 202 19.69 12.75 7.57
N VAL A 203 18.98 11.60 7.49
CA VAL A 203 17.62 11.44 8.00
C VAL A 203 17.59 11.44 9.53
N LEU A 204 18.57 10.79 10.18
CA LEU A 204 18.69 10.75 11.64
C LEU A 204 19.12 12.09 12.24
N GLU A 205 20.00 12.82 11.57
CA GLU A 205 20.49 14.13 12.04
C GLU A 205 19.39 15.19 12.01
N ASN A 206 18.51 15.16 10.99
CA ASN A 206 17.47 16.17 10.81
C ASN A 206 16.15 15.57 10.29
N PRO A 207 15.37 14.88 11.15
CA PRO A 207 14.09 14.28 10.76
C PRO A 207 13.05 15.32 10.30
N ASP A 208 13.13 16.55 10.82
CA ASP A 208 12.26 17.68 10.42
C ASP A 208 12.40 18.06 8.94
N ARG A 209 13.50 17.67 8.27
CA ARG A 209 13.63 17.92 6.84
C ARG A 209 12.62 17.12 6.03
N ILE A 210 12.28 15.91 6.49
CA ILE A 210 11.26 15.06 5.87
C ILE A 210 9.92 15.79 5.92
N SER A 211 9.50 16.24 7.09
CA SER A 211 8.19 16.90 7.24
C SER A 211 8.07 18.16 6.37
N LYS A 212 9.11 19.00 6.32
CA LYS A 212 9.12 20.19 5.45
C LYS A 212 9.02 19.85 3.96
N THR A 213 9.78 18.85 3.51
CA THR A 213 9.76 18.40 2.11
C THR A 213 8.40 17.81 1.72
N VAL A 214 7.78 17.09 2.66
CA VAL A 214 6.47 16.45 2.46
C VAL A 214 5.34 17.47 2.47
N LEU A 215 5.36 18.44 3.39
CA LEU A 215 4.40 19.55 3.44
C LEU A 215 4.46 20.41 2.17
N ALA A 216 5.67 20.66 1.63
CA ALA A 216 5.84 21.45 0.40
C ALA A 216 5.16 20.86 -0.84
N LYS A 217 4.83 19.56 -0.84
CA LYS A 217 4.14 18.89 -1.97
C LYS A 217 2.63 19.14 -2.01
N GLY A 218 2.02 19.78 -1.00
CA GLY A 218 0.59 20.10 -1.02
C GLY A 218 -0.33 18.86 -0.98
N LEU A 219 -0.07 17.96 -0.02
CA LEU A 219 -0.75 16.67 0.09
C LEU A 219 -2.25 16.77 0.45
N ASP A 220 -2.67 17.95 0.92
CA ASP A 220 -4.03 18.33 1.33
C ASP A 220 -4.90 18.86 0.17
N SER A 221 -4.40 18.77 -1.07
CA SER A 221 -5.19 19.06 -2.26
C SER A 221 -6.36 18.07 -2.41
N ASN A 222 -7.58 18.59 -2.55
CA ASN A 222 -8.82 17.80 -2.68
C ASN A 222 -9.14 16.86 -1.49
N THR A 223 -8.62 17.14 -0.29
CA THR A 223 -8.97 16.39 0.93
C THR A 223 -9.99 17.15 1.79
N ALA A 224 -10.73 16.42 2.63
CA ALA A 224 -11.66 17.00 3.61
C ALA A 224 -10.94 17.69 4.79
N PHE A 225 -9.62 17.53 4.88
CA PHE A 225 -8.79 18.10 5.92
C PHE A 225 -7.66 18.93 5.33
N GLU A 226 -7.17 19.87 6.13
CA GLU A 226 -5.97 20.66 5.91
C GLU A 226 -4.91 20.20 6.91
N ILE A 227 -3.67 20.04 6.44
CA ILE A 227 -2.56 19.57 7.26
C ILE A 227 -1.86 20.79 7.88
N LEU A 228 -1.83 20.87 9.21
CA LEU A 228 -1.09 21.92 9.92
C LEU A 228 0.38 21.57 10.08
N SER A 229 0.64 20.36 10.57
CA SER A 229 1.99 19.87 10.82
C SER A 229 2.09 18.37 10.53
N ILE A 230 3.28 17.95 10.16
CA ILE A 230 3.70 16.56 10.12
C ILE A 230 4.89 16.47 11.06
N ASP A 231 4.74 15.76 12.16
CA ASP A 231 5.76 15.62 13.18
C ASP A 231 6.31 14.21 13.13
N ILE A 232 7.62 14.05 13.07
CA ILE A 232 8.24 12.72 13.09
C ILE A 232 8.37 12.27 14.54
N ALA A 233 7.62 11.25 14.92
CA ALA A 233 7.56 10.76 16.30
C ALA A 233 8.72 9.81 16.65
N ASP A 234 9.20 9.05 15.67
CA ASP A 234 10.20 8.00 15.87
C ASP A 234 10.94 7.70 14.56
N VAL A 235 12.24 7.47 14.63
CA VAL A 235 13.09 7.09 13.47
C VAL A 235 14.06 5.99 13.89
N ASP A 236 13.88 4.81 13.31
CA ASP A 236 14.72 3.64 13.54
C ASP A 236 15.53 3.29 12.29
N VAL A 237 16.74 2.78 12.49
CA VAL A 237 17.56 2.20 11.41
C VAL A 237 17.12 0.75 11.18
N GLY A 238 16.79 0.43 9.93
CA GLY A 238 16.42 -0.90 9.49
C GLY A 238 17.59 -1.70 8.93
N ASP A 239 17.26 -2.68 8.08
CA ASP A 239 18.26 -3.56 7.47
C ASP A 239 19.08 -2.84 6.39
N ASN A 240 20.34 -3.26 6.23
CA ASN A 240 21.15 -2.85 5.10
C ASN A 240 20.80 -3.68 3.85
N ILE A 241 19.82 -3.18 3.11
CA ILE A 241 19.31 -3.80 1.88
C ILE A 241 20.39 -3.81 0.80
N GLY A 242 21.23 -2.77 0.73
CA GLY A 242 22.36 -2.70 -0.20
C GLY A 242 23.34 -3.87 -0.03
N ALA A 243 23.78 -4.13 1.21
CA ALA A 243 24.68 -5.24 1.51
C ALA A 243 24.03 -6.61 1.25
N LYS A 244 22.73 -6.74 1.54
CA LYS A 244 21.98 -7.96 1.28
C LYS A 244 21.88 -8.25 -0.22
N LEU A 245 21.50 -7.26 -1.02
CA LEU A 245 21.43 -7.38 -2.48
C LEU A 245 22.80 -7.70 -3.09
N GLN A 246 23.88 -7.07 -2.60
CA GLN A 246 25.25 -7.39 -3.04
C GLN A 246 25.63 -8.83 -2.72
N THR A 247 25.26 -9.34 -1.55
CA THR A 247 25.52 -10.73 -1.16
C THR A 247 24.73 -11.70 -2.06
N GLU A 248 23.45 -11.43 -2.28
CA GLU A 248 22.59 -12.22 -3.16
C GLU A 248 23.10 -12.23 -4.60
N GLN A 249 23.58 -11.08 -5.09
CA GLN A 249 24.18 -10.97 -6.42
C GLN A 249 25.51 -11.73 -6.53
N ALA A 250 26.37 -11.63 -5.52
CA ALA A 250 27.62 -12.39 -5.47
C ALA A 250 27.39 -13.92 -5.39
N GLU A 251 26.36 -14.36 -4.68
CA GLU A 251 25.95 -15.77 -4.69
C GLU A 251 25.44 -16.23 -6.05
N ALA A 252 24.63 -15.41 -6.72
CA ALA A 252 24.15 -15.71 -8.06
C ALA A 252 25.33 -15.82 -9.05
N ASP A 253 26.27 -14.87 -9.01
CA ASP A 253 27.47 -14.88 -9.85
C ASP A 253 28.36 -16.09 -9.57
N LYS A 254 28.51 -16.48 -8.29
CA LYS A 254 29.23 -17.70 -7.91
C LYS A 254 28.58 -18.95 -8.50
N ARG A 255 27.24 -19.07 -8.46
CA ARG A 255 26.51 -20.20 -9.05
C ARG A 255 26.69 -20.26 -10.56
N VAL A 256 26.63 -19.12 -11.25
CA VAL A 256 26.88 -19.04 -12.70
C VAL A 256 28.32 -19.43 -13.04
N ALA A 257 29.29 -18.95 -12.26
CA ALA A 257 30.70 -19.29 -12.44
C ALA A 257 30.95 -20.79 -12.22
N GLN A 258 30.34 -21.38 -11.18
CA GLN A 258 30.40 -22.82 -10.92
C GLN A 258 29.80 -23.64 -12.07
N ALA A 259 28.61 -23.26 -12.56
CA ALA A 259 27.99 -23.92 -13.70
C ALA A 259 28.85 -23.84 -14.98
N LYS A 260 29.44 -22.66 -15.26
CA LYS A 260 30.38 -22.50 -16.39
C LYS A 260 31.64 -23.34 -16.24
N ALA A 261 32.18 -23.44 -15.02
CA ALA A 261 33.33 -24.29 -14.73
C ALA A 261 33.01 -25.78 -14.92
N GLU A 262 31.81 -26.21 -14.53
CA GLU A 262 31.33 -27.58 -14.74
C GLU A 262 31.15 -27.88 -16.23
N VAL A 263 30.53 -26.98 -17.00
CA VAL A 263 30.40 -27.12 -18.47
C VAL A 263 31.78 -27.22 -19.14
N ARG A 264 32.75 -26.36 -18.74
CA ARG A 264 34.12 -26.43 -19.26
C ARG A 264 34.81 -27.74 -18.89
N ARG A 265 34.63 -28.22 -17.66
CA ARG A 265 35.18 -29.51 -17.23
C ARG A 265 34.57 -30.65 -18.06
N ALA A 266 33.26 -30.66 -18.24
CA ALA A 266 32.57 -31.67 -19.06
C ALA A 266 33.05 -31.63 -20.52
N ALA A 267 33.20 -30.44 -21.10
CA ALA A 267 33.74 -30.27 -22.45
C ALA A 267 35.19 -30.76 -22.58
N ALA A 268 36.05 -30.47 -21.59
CA ALA A 268 37.43 -30.94 -21.58
C ALA A 268 37.51 -32.48 -21.52
N VAL A 269 36.66 -33.12 -20.69
CA VAL A 269 36.58 -34.59 -20.65
C VAL A 269 36.07 -35.14 -21.98
N ALA A 270 35.06 -34.51 -22.60
CA ALA A 270 34.56 -34.93 -23.90
C ALA A 270 35.64 -34.86 -24.99
N VAL A 271 36.43 -33.77 -25.03
CA VAL A 271 37.57 -33.61 -25.94
C VAL A 271 38.65 -34.66 -25.67
N GLU A 272 38.94 -34.96 -24.40
CA GLU A 272 39.89 -36.02 -24.06
C GLU A 272 39.43 -37.40 -24.58
N GLN A 273 38.14 -37.73 -24.41
CA GLN A 273 37.55 -38.97 -24.93
C GLN A 273 37.58 -39.02 -26.46
N GLU A 274 37.27 -37.91 -27.14
CA GLU A 274 37.34 -37.79 -28.59
C GLU A 274 38.77 -38.03 -29.11
N MET A 275 39.77 -37.43 -28.45
CA MET A 275 41.18 -37.62 -28.80
C MET A 275 41.67 -39.05 -28.53
N ARG A 276 41.19 -39.68 -27.45
CA ARG A 276 41.46 -41.12 -27.19
C ARG A 276 40.85 -41.99 -28.28
N ALA A 277 39.59 -41.76 -28.65
CA ALA A 277 38.94 -42.48 -29.74
C ALA A 277 39.68 -42.30 -31.08
N LYS A 278 40.10 -41.07 -31.40
CA LYS A 278 40.89 -40.77 -32.60
C LYS A 278 42.26 -41.46 -32.58
N THR A 279 42.91 -41.53 -31.42
CA THR A 279 44.19 -42.26 -31.26
C THR A 279 43.98 -43.76 -31.48
N GLN A 280 42.88 -44.33 -30.99
CA GLN A 280 42.51 -45.72 -31.23
C GLN A 280 42.21 -45.99 -32.70
N GLU A 281 41.45 -45.11 -33.37
CA GLU A 281 41.17 -45.20 -34.81
C GLU A 281 42.45 -45.15 -35.63
N MET A 282 43.36 -44.22 -35.34
CA MET A 282 44.65 -44.13 -36.03
C MET A 282 45.53 -45.34 -35.75
N ARG A 283 45.53 -45.89 -34.52
CA ARG A 283 46.21 -47.16 -34.23
C ARG A 283 45.61 -48.32 -35.02
N ALA A 284 44.29 -48.39 -35.15
CA ALA A 284 43.63 -49.41 -35.98
C ALA A 284 44.07 -49.30 -37.45
N LYS A 285 44.16 -48.08 -38.00
CA LYS A 285 44.69 -47.82 -39.35
C LYS A 285 46.15 -48.25 -39.51
N VAL A 286 46.99 -48.00 -38.50
CA VAL A 286 48.39 -48.47 -38.50
C VAL A 286 48.43 -50.01 -38.51
N VAL A 287 47.63 -50.66 -37.66
CA VAL A 287 47.54 -52.12 -37.63
C VAL A 287 47.01 -52.70 -38.95
N GLU A 288 46.03 -52.04 -39.58
CA GLU A 288 45.53 -52.42 -40.90
C GLU A 288 46.62 -52.32 -41.97
N ALA A 289 47.40 -51.23 -41.97
CA ALA A 289 48.54 -51.06 -42.88
C ALA A 289 49.67 -52.06 -42.60
N GLU A 290 49.98 -52.35 -41.33
CA GLU A 290 50.95 -53.37 -40.95
C GLU A 290 50.50 -54.77 -41.36
N ALA A 291 49.19 -55.07 -41.31
CA ALA A 291 48.64 -56.34 -41.75
C ALA A 291 48.79 -56.59 -43.27
N LEU A 292 48.92 -55.53 -44.08
CA LEU A 292 49.24 -55.65 -45.50
C LEU A 292 50.68 -56.16 -45.73
N VAL A 293 51.61 -55.94 -44.79
CA VAL A 293 53.01 -56.35 -44.94
C VAL A 293 53.14 -57.89 -44.96
N PRO A 294 52.58 -58.66 -44.00
CA PRO A 294 52.55 -60.11 -44.09
C PRO A 294 51.82 -60.65 -45.32
N GLN A 295 50.74 -60.00 -45.76
CA GLN A 295 50.03 -60.40 -46.98
C GLN A 295 50.91 -60.22 -48.23
N ALA A 296 51.53 -59.06 -48.37
CA ALA A 296 52.47 -58.78 -49.46
C ALA A 296 53.69 -59.71 -49.41
N MET A 297 54.20 -60.03 -48.22
CA MET A 297 55.27 -61.04 -48.06
C MET A 297 54.79 -62.43 -48.48
N ALA A 298 53.57 -62.84 -48.10
CA ALA A 298 52.99 -64.11 -48.52
C ALA A 298 52.83 -64.20 -50.04
N ASP A 299 52.41 -63.10 -50.69
CA ASP A 299 52.33 -63.03 -52.15
C ASP A 299 53.73 -63.01 -52.82
N ALA A 300 54.73 -62.40 -52.19
CA ALA A 300 56.13 -62.47 -52.63
C ALA A 300 56.70 -63.90 -52.55
N PHE A 301 56.33 -64.68 -51.52
CA PHE A 301 56.67 -66.10 -51.43
C PHE A 301 55.96 -66.94 -52.51
N ARG A 302 54.67 -66.69 -52.77
CA ARG A 302 53.91 -67.42 -53.82
C ARG A 302 54.42 -67.12 -55.23
N SER A 303 54.79 -65.86 -55.50
CA SER A 303 55.30 -65.41 -56.79
C SER A 303 56.78 -65.76 -57.03
N GLY A 304 57.45 -66.37 -56.04
CA GLY A 304 58.84 -66.83 -56.16
C GLY A 304 59.90 -65.74 -56.03
N ASN A 305 59.52 -64.52 -55.63
CA ASN A 305 60.41 -63.37 -55.50
C ASN A 305 61.18 -63.32 -54.17
N LEU A 306 60.81 -64.15 -53.19
CA LEU A 306 61.48 -64.24 -51.89
C LEU A 306 61.74 -65.70 -51.51
N GLY A 307 63.00 -66.06 -51.22
CA GLY A 307 63.40 -67.43 -50.87
C GLY A 307 63.32 -67.73 -49.36
N ILE A 308 63.27 -69.01 -49.00
CA ILE A 308 63.25 -69.47 -47.58
C ILE A 308 64.49 -69.00 -46.82
N MET A 309 65.66 -69.00 -47.48
CA MET A 309 66.92 -68.54 -46.87
C MET A 309 66.93 -67.04 -46.57
N ASP A 310 66.24 -66.22 -47.37
CA ASP A 310 66.14 -64.77 -47.16
C ASP A 310 65.22 -64.43 -45.99
N TYR A 311 64.12 -65.19 -45.82
CA TYR A 311 63.23 -65.05 -44.67
C TYR A 311 63.91 -65.39 -43.34
N VAL A 312 64.68 -66.48 -43.31
CA VAL A 312 65.46 -66.88 -42.12
C VAL A 312 66.50 -65.82 -41.79
N ARG A 313 67.15 -65.23 -42.80
CA ARG A 313 68.09 -64.12 -42.59
C ARG A 313 67.39 -62.87 -42.03
N MET A 314 66.22 -62.51 -42.56
CA MET A 314 65.43 -61.38 -42.05
C MET A 314 65.02 -61.60 -40.58
N LYS A 315 64.54 -62.81 -40.23
CA LYS A 315 64.22 -63.20 -38.86
C LYS A 315 65.42 -63.09 -37.92
N ASN A 316 66.61 -63.49 -38.36
CA ASN A 316 67.83 -63.37 -37.56
C ASN A 316 68.21 -61.91 -37.32
N VAL A 317 68.12 -61.06 -38.35
CA VAL A 317 68.39 -59.62 -38.21
C VAL A 317 67.37 -58.94 -37.27
N GLN A 318 66.09 -59.32 -37.35
CA GLN A 318 65.05 -58.84 -36.41
C GLN A 318 65.33 -59.30 -34.97
N ALA A 319 65.76 -60.55 -34.78
CA ALA A 319 66.12 -61.07 -33.46
C ALA A 319 67.34 -60.35 -32.87
N ASP A 320 68.37 -60.10 -33.67
CA ASP A 320 69.55 -59.32 -33.27
C ASP A 320 69.18 -57.86 -32.95
N THR A 321 68.28 -57.26 -33.73
CA THR A 321 67.80 -55.89 -33.48
C THR A 321 66.98 -55.83 -32.19
N SER A 322 66.11 -56.81 -31.95
CA SER A 322 65.31 -56.90 -30.71
C SER A 322 66.21 -57.11 -29.48
N MET A 323 67.23 -57.95 -29.59
CA MET A 323 68.24 -58.11 -28.53
C MET A 323 69.02 -56.81 -28.30
N ARG A 324 69.40 -56.07 -29.35
CA ARG A 324 70.06 -54.77 -29.20
C ARG A 324 69.17 -53.71 -28.57
N GLU A 325 67.90 -53.60 -28.97
CA GLU A 325 66.95 -52.63 -28.39
C GLU A 325 66.65 -52.91 -26.91
N SER A 326 66.52 -54.19 -26.53
CA SER A 326 66.34 -54.59 -25.13
C SER A 326 67.59 -54.35 -24.26
N ILE A 327 68.80 -54.44 -24.85
CA ILE A 327 70.06 -54.09 -24.17
C ILE A 327 70.23 -52.56 -24.06
N ALA A 328 69.82 -51.79 -25.09
CA ALA A 328 69.94 -50.33 -25.13
C ALA A 328 68.80 -49.59 -24.40
N GLY A 329 67.65 -50.24 -24.16
CA GLY A 329 66.44 -49.64 -23.60
C GLY A 329 66.43 -49.37 -22.09
N SER A 330 67.57 -49.54 -21.39
CA SER A 330 67.70 -49.29 -19.95
C SER A 330 68.04 -47.84 -19.58
N GLU A 331 68.22 -46.94 -20.56
CA GLU A 331 68.25 -45.48 -20.33
C GLU A 331 67.02 -44.80 -20.96
N LYS A 332 65.97 -44.63 -20.17
CA LYS A 332 65.01 -43.54 -20.38
C LYS A 332 65.10 -42.61 -19.18
N PRO A 333 65.31 -41.29 -19.35
CA PRO A 333 65.34 -40.35 -18.24
C PRO A 333 63.95 -40.29 -17.62
N SER A 334 63.89 -40.42 -16.29
CA SER A 334 62.70 -40.18 -15.50
C SER A 334 62.26 -38.72 -15.67
N THR A 335 61.18 -38.50 -16.40
CA THR A 335 60.43 -37.23 -16.35
C THR A 335 59.19 -37.44 -15.50
N SER A 336 59.18 -36.70 -14.39
CA SER A 336 58.07 -36.36 -13.49
C SER A 336 56.76 -36.03 -14.20
#